data_AF-A0A7V3FZV6-F1
#
_entry.id   AF-A0A7V3FZV6-F1
#
_cell.length_a   1.000
_cell.length_b   1.000
_cell.length_c   1.000
_cell.angle_alpha   90.00
_cell.angle_beta   90.00
_cell.angle_gamma   90.00
#
_symmetry.space_group_name_H-M   'P 1'
#
loop_
_entity.id
_entity.type
_entity.pdbx_description
1 polymer ?
#
loop_
_entity_poly.entity_id
_entity_poly.type
_entity_poly.pdbx_seq_one_letter_code
_entity_poly.pdbx_strand_id
1 'polypeptide(L)'
;MAQRIQVNGTFTTFDIIGSWIIAGFSAIVAVVFYLVKFKSGAVVMSGATLVLGLVGAIKYQQAARSRRWLVPLPDGCIVHNGFRSRKFRDEHLTSIGLQVSRNFNNEGVAFFQRKGQLVFDAGNGPEIVPLDYTFPLSGDPLGKLFERLVKARTDKAREEILNGVPLTGEGWSLDRDVFNLDRGDSSLTLRRAEIAAAYYVDDDLCIYRSGKGRPIVRLKASLPNVIVLGTLLQEAIDGRGPEKAWGPGDGLGRLLFERPGSMPAPVVAFWVFGVIAGLVGLGNLLGLVANPKKNSPVEWLIAGLLVAAGVALCGLGVAYRHRSFACHEWGVRKSDFYGLVEMRYDQVGEFTYSATRHYYEGSYTGTVLDMTFKPRPGVESGTIKYRATVRGQDDELDNLRDHIARVIASRMLKDLQAGRAVRWGEVTFYQDGLRHRPKNFWGRPQDL
;
A
#
# COMPACT_ATOMS: atom_id res chain seq x y z
N MET A 1 -29.57 3.15 25.44
CA MET A 1 -28.17 3.06 25.94
C MET A 1 -27.23 3.22 24.76
N ALA A 2 -26.16 4.01 24.88
CA ALA A 2 -25.19 4.17 23.80
C ALA A 2 -24.40 2.86 23.60
N GLN A 3 -24.24 2.44 22.34
CA GLN A 3 -23.53 1.21 22.00
C GLN A 3 -22.04 1.34 22.31
N ARG A 4 -21.48 0.36 23.03
CA ARG A 4 -20.04 0.27 23.31
C ARG A 4 -19.35 -0.47 22.16
N ILE A 5 -18.36 0.16 21.54
CA ILE A 5 -17.70 -0.35 20.34
C ILE A 5 -16.24 -0.63 20.67
N GLN A 6 -15.77 -1.85 20.42
CA GLN A 6 -14.37 -2.18 20.59
C GLN A 6 -13.58 -1.58 19.44
N VAL A 7 -12.64 -0.68 19.75
CA VAL A 7 -11.86 0.06 18.75
C VAL A 7 -10.41 -0.33 18.68
N ASN A 8 -9.94 -1.17 19.60
CA ASN A 8 -8.63 -1.77 19.52
C ASN A 8 -8.72 -3.22 20.02
N GLY A 9 -8.06 -4.14 19.32
CA GLY A 9 -8.03 -5.55 19.70
C GLY A 9 -8.54 -6.51 18.63
N THR A 10 -8.68 -6.08 17.37
CA THR A 10 -8.59 -6.99 16.22
C THR A 10 -7.12 -7.39 16.02
N PHE A 11 -6.49 -7.99 17.04
CA PHE A 11 -5.34 -8.84 16.73
C PHE A 11 -5.88 -9.87 15.78
N THR A 12 -5.38 -9.87 14.54
CA THR A 12 -5.66 -10.95 13.61
C THR A 12 -5.33 -12.21 14.40
N THR A 13 -6.34 -13.05 14.62
CA THR A 13 -6.17 -14.27 15.41
C THR A 13 -4.97 -15.05 14.88
N PHE A 14 -4.67 -14.91 13.58
CA PHE A 14 -3.46 -15.33 12.87
C PHE A 14 -2.10 -14.94 13.46
N ASP A 15 -1.86 -13.76 14.03
CA ASP A 15 -0.52 -13.42 14.56
C ASP A 15 -0.20 -14.19 15.84
N ILE A 16 -1.22 -14.35 16.68
CA ILE A 16 -1.13 -15.12 17.92
C ILE A 16 -1.15 -16.61 17.56
N ILE A 17 -2.17 -17.07 16.82
CA ILE A 17 -2.29 -18.47 16.37
C ILE A 17 -1.07 -18.89 15.57
N GLY A 18 -0.57 -18.06 14.67
CA GLY A 18 0.60 -18.36 13.83
C GLY A 18 1.85 -18.58 14.69
N SER A 19 2.07 -17.74 15.71
CA SER A 19 3.18 -17.94 16.65
C SER A 19 3.07 -19.28 17.38
N TRP A 20 1.86 -19.66 17.81
CA TRP A 20 1.60 -20.97 18.44
C TRP A 20 1.74 -22.15 17.47
N ILE A 21 1.30 -22.01 16.21
CA ILE A 21 1.45 -23.05 15.18
C ILE A 21 2.93 -23.28 14.88
N ILE A 22 3.72 -22.22 14.68
CA ILE A 22 5.17 -22.34 14.40
C ILE A 22 5.89 -22.93 15.62
N ALA A 23 5.52 -22.53 16.85
CA ALA A 23 6.05 -23.15 18.06
C ALA A 23 5.74 -24.65 18.09
N GLY A 24 4.49 -25.05 17.80
CA GLY A 24 4.09 -26.45 17.72
C GLY A 24 4.88 -27.24 16.67
N PHE A 25 5.07 -26.67 15.47
CA PHE A 25 5.86 -27.31 14.42
C PHE A 25 7.33 -27.44 14.81
N SER A 26 7.92 -26.39 15.40
CA SER A 26 9.29 -26.40 15.91
C SER A 26 9.48 -27.51 16.96
N ALA A 27 8.50 -27.73 17.82
CA ALA A 27 8.53 -28.80 18.81
C ALA A 27 8.57 -30.18 18.14
N ILE A 28 7.74 -30.40 17.12
CA ILE A 28 7.71 -31.65 16.35
C ILE A 28 9.07 -31.91 15.69
N VAL A 29 9.67 -30.91 15.03
CA VAL A 29 10.99 -31.05 14.40
C VAL A 29 12.07 -31.34 15.44
N ALA A 30 12.02 -30.70 16.62
CA ALA A 30 12.93 -30.99 17.72
C ALA A 30 12.88 -32.47 18.12
N VAL A 31 11.67 -33.03 18.24
CA VAL A 31 11.46 -34.45 18.54
C VAL A 31 12.03 -35.33 17.43
N VAL A 32 11.80 -35.02 16.15
CA VAL A 32 12.36 -35.79 15.02
C VAL A 32 13.89 -35.76 15.04
N PHE A 33 14.51 -34.60 15.21
CA PHE A 33 15.96 -34.49 15.32
C PHE A 33 16.52 -35.27 16.51
N TYR A 34 15.80 -35.28 17.63
CA TYR A 34 16.17 -36.07 18.79
C TYR A 34 16.13 -37.57 18.46
N LEU A 35 15.05 -38.05 17.81
CA LEU A 35 14.88 -39.45 17.41
C LEU A 35 15.96 -39.92 16.41
N VAL A 36 16.41 -39.04 15.50
CA VAL A 36 17.47 -39.33 14.51
C VAL A 36 18.88 -39.12 15.11
N LYS A 37 18.99 -38.93 16.44
CA LYS A 37 20.26 -38.69 17.16
C LYS A 37 21.02 -37.43 16.72
N PHE A 38 20.36 -36.48 16.06
CA PHE A 38 20.91 -35.18 15.71
C PHE A 38 20.75 -34.19 16.88
N LYS A 39 21.52 -34.44 17.95
CA LYS A 39 21.36 -33.80 19.26
C LYS A 39 21.46 -32.27 19.23
N SER A 40 22.40 -31.72 18.45
CA SER A 40 22.54 -30.26 18.30
C SER A 40 21.30 -29.62 17.68
N GLY A 41 20.74 -30.24 16.62
CA GLY A 41 19.49 -29.76 16.02
C GLY A 41 18.31 -29.82 16.99
N ALA A 42 18.17 -30.89 17.77
CA ALA A 42 17.08 -31.03 18.73
C ALA A 42 17.09 -29.93 19.81
N VAL A 43 18.28 -29.60 20.33
CA VAL A 43 18.44 -28.51 21.31
C VAL A 43 18.05 -27.16 20.70
N VAL A 44 18.52 -26.86 19.49
CA VAL A 44 18.20 -25.61 18.77
C VAL A 44 16.69 -25.47 18.56
N MET A 45 16.02 -26.52 18.08
CA MET A 45 14.58 -26.49 17.81
C MET A 45 13.73 -26.44 19.09
N SER A 46 14.20 -27.03 20.18
CA SER A 46 13.54 -26.91 21.49
C SER A 46 13.63 -25.47 22.03
N GLY A 47 14.80 -24.84 21.88
CA GLY A 47 14.98 -23.42 22.21
C GLY A 47 14.07 -22.52 21.40
N ALA A 48 13.98 -22.73 20.08
CA ALA A 48 13.09 -21.98 19.19
C ALA A 48 11.61 -22.10 19.60
N THR A 49 11.17 -23.31 19.97
CA THR A 49 9.80 -23.56 20.47
C THR A 49 9.47 -22.71 21.70
N LEU A 50 10.34 -22.72 22.70
CA LEU A 50 10.12 -22.00 23.97
C LEU A 50 10.08 -20.49 23.73
N VAL A 51 10.99 -19.96 22.90
CA VAL A 51 11.01 -18.55 22.53
C VAL A 51 9.73 -18.15 21.79
N LEU A 52 9.29 -18.92 20.81
CA LEU A 52 8.07 -18.62 20.04
C LEU A 52 6.81 -18.70 20.91
N GLY A 53 6.72 -19.69 21.81
CA GLY A 53 5.62 -19.80 22.76
C GLY A 53 5.55 -18.61 23.72
N LEU A 54 6.70 -18.18 24.26
CA LEU A 54 6.79 -17.01 25.13
C LEU A 54 6.39 -15.72 24.38
N VAL A 55 6.88 -15.54 23.14
CA VAL A 55 6.49 -14.40 22.29
C VAL A 55 4.98 -14.40 22.04
N GLY A 56 4.38 -15.57 21.78
CA GLY A 56 2.93 -15.72 21.62
C GLY A 56 2.14 -15.30 22.87
N ALA A 57 2.58 -15.74 24.06
CA ALA A 57 1.96 -15.38 25.33
C ALA A 57 2.08 -13.88 25.64
N ILE A 58 3.25 -13.27 25.40
CA ILE A 58 3.48 -11.83 25.57
C ILE A 58 2.55 -11.04 24.63
N LYS A 59 2.47 -11.42 23.35
CA LYS A 59 1.56 -10.78 22.38
C LYS A 59 0.10 -10.89 22.81
N TYR A 60 -0.34 -12.06 23.28
CA TYR A 60 -1.70 -12.25 23.78
C TYR A 60 -2.00 -11.36 25.00
N GLN A 61 -1.08 -11.28 25.95
CA GLN A 61 -1.25 -10.44 27.14
C GLN A 61 -1.27 -8.95 26.78
N GLN A 62 -0.39 -8.52 25.86
CA GLN A 62 -0.40 -7.16 25.32
C GLN A 62 -1.73 -6.87 24.60
N ALA A 63 -2.24 -7.81 23.82
CA ALA A 63 -3.53 -7.70 23.14
C ALA A 63 -4.71 -7.58 24.10
N ALA A 64 -4.71 -8.38 25.18
CA ALA A 64 -5.76 -8.31 26.19
C ALA A 64 -5.74 -6.97 26.94
N ARG A 65 -4.55 -6.45 27.25
CA ARG A 65 -4.36 -5.15 27.94
C ARG A 65 -4.61 -3.94 27.05
N SER A 66 -4.45 -4.09 25.73
CA SER A 66 -4.62 -2.98 24.79
C SER A 66 -6.07 -2.83 24.31
N ARG A 67 -7.00 -3.70 24.71
CA ARG A 67 -8.42 -3.58 24.36
C ARG A 67 -8.98 -2.25 24.84
N ARG A 68 -9.45 -1.46 23.89
CA ARG A 68 -10.13 -0.18 24.13
C ARG A 68 -11.53 -0.25 23.58
N TRP A 69 -12.44 0.44 24.27
CA TRP A 69 -13.78 0.65 23.77
C TRP A 69 -14.11 2.13 23.74
N LEU A 70 -14.83 2.54 22.70
CA LEU A 70 -15.39 3.87 22.56
C LEU A 70 -16.91 3.80 22.70
N VAL A 71 -17.47 4.76 23.44
CA VAL A 71 -18.90 5.02 23.49
C VAL A 71 -19.11 6.46 22.98
N PRO A 72 -19.75 6.64 21.81
CA PRO A 72 -20.00 7.97 21.27
C PRO A 72 -21.00 8.72 22.16
N LEU A 73 -20.71 9.99 22.44
CA LEU A 73 -21.62 10.94 23.10
C LEU A 73 -21.94 12.09 22.14
N PRO A 74 -22.98 12.92 22.41
CA PRO A 74 -23.29 14.08 21.57
C PRO A 74 -22.17 15.13 21.49
N ASP A 75 -21.41 15.33 22.57
CA ASP A 75 -20.37 16.36 22.76
C ASP A 75 -18.95 15.79 22.90
N GLY A 76 -18.79 14.49 22.66
CA GLY A 76 -17.55 13.78 22.95
C GLY A 76 -17.64 12.27 22.83
N CYS A 77 -16.84 11.59 23.63
CA CYS A 77 -16.88 10.13 23.76
C CYS A 77 -16.40 9.67 25.14
N ILE A 78 -16.71 8.43 25.50
CA ILE A 78 -16.11 7.75 26.66
C ILE A 78 -15.14 6.71 26.14
N VAL A 79 -13.90 6.77 26.63
CA VAL A 79 -12.86 5.77 26.39
C VAL A 79 -12.83 4.84 27.59
N HIS A 80 -13.04 3.55 27.35
CA HIS A 80 -12.83 2.50 28.34
C HIS A 80 -11.51 1.78 28.09
N ASN A 81 -10.71 1.61 29.14
CA ASN A 81 -9.44 0.91 29.16
C ASN A 81 -9.38 -0.05 30.36
N GLY A 82 -9.70 -1.32 30.14
CA GLY A 82 -9.92 -2.27 31.22
C GLY A 82 -10.99 -1.74 32.18
N PHE A 83 -10.61 -1.46 33.43
CA PHE A 83 -11.48 -0.94 34.49
C PHE A 83 -11.60 0.58 34.53
N ARG A 84 -10.77 1.31 33.77
CA ARG A 84 -10.79 2.78 33.76
C ARG A 84 -11.73 3.27 32.66
N SER A 85 -12.53 4.28 32.98
CA SER A 85 -13.40 4.97 32.02
C SER A 85 -13.13 6.46 32.13
N ARG A 86 -12.92 7.12 30.99
CA ARG A 86 -12.67 8.57 30.93
C ARG A 86 -13.56 9.20 29.88
N LYS A 87 -14.23 10.29 30.24
CA LYS A 87 -15.02 11.09 29.30
C LYS A 87 -14.11 12.15 28.68
N PHE A 88 -14.11 12.21 27.35
CA PHE A 88 -13.46 13.26 26.57
C PHE A 88 -14.51 14.06 25.83
N ARG A 89 -14.35 15.37 25.80
CA ARG A 89 -15.11 16.27 24.93
C ARG A 89 -14.38 16.40 23.60
N ASP A 90 -15.09 16.83 22.57
CA ASP A 90 -14.50 17.07 21.25
C ASP A 90 -13.33 18.09 21.33
N GLU A 91 -13.41 19.09 22.24
CA GLU A 91 -12.36 20.09 22.48
C GLU A 91 -11.03 19.53 23.02
N HIS A 92 -11.08 18.36 23.66
CA HIS A 92 -9.89 17.67 24.17
C HIS A 92 -9.12 16.97 23.06
N LEU A 93 -9.67 16.83 21.84
CA LEU A 93 -8.98 16.16 20.74
C LEU A 93 -7.83 17.04 20.22
N THR A 94 -6.60 16.59 20.39
CA THR A 94 -5.40 17.28 19.91
C THR A 94 -4.97 16.79 18.53
N SER A 95 -5.12 15.48 18.28
CA SER A 95 -4.87 14.93 16.96
C SER A 95 -5.74 13.73 16.59
N ILE A 96 -5.94 13.57 15.28
CA ILE A 96 -6.75 12.49 14.69
C ILE A 96 -6.06 11.93 13.44
N GLY A 97 -5.87 10.61 13.42
CA GLY A 97 -5.40 9.86 12.24
C GLY A 97 -6.41 8.77 11.92
N LEU A 98 -6.86 8.71 10.68
CA LEU A 98 -7.91 7.78 10.23
C LEU A 98 -7.60 7.26 8.83
N GLN A 99 -7.68 5.95 8.69
CA GLN A 99 -7.60 5.23 7.42
C GLN A 99 -8.76 4.24 7.37
N VAL A 100 -9.45 4.15 6.24
CA VAL A 100 -10.51 3.16 6.03
C VAL A 100 -10.12 2.29 4.86
N SER A 101 -9.81 1.02 5.13
CA SER A 101 -9.54 0.03 4.10
C SER A 101 -10.77 -0.85 3.86
N ARG A 102 -10.92 -1.30 2.62
CA ARG A 102 -11.94 -2.28 2.22
C ARG A 102 -11.33 -3.67 2.32
N ASN A 103 -12.04 -4.59 2.98
CA ASN A 103 -11.66 -6.00 3.00
C ASN A 103 -12.66 -6.79 2.16
N PHE A 104 -12.13 -7.76 1.42
CA PHE A 104 -12.89 -8.49 0.41
C PHE A 104 -12.97 -9.96 0.76
N ASN A 105 -14.11 -10.57 0.44
CA ASN A 105 -14.32 -12.01 0.44
C ASN A 105 -14.76 -12.46 -0.97
N ASN A 106 -15.32 -13.66 -1.05
CA ASN A 106 -15.73 -14.32 -2.29
C ASN A 106 -16.83 -13.58 -3.06
N GLU A 107 -17.62 -12.77 -2.36
CA GLU A 107 -18.84 -12.15 -2.89
C GLU A 107 -18.68 -10.63 -3.10
N GLY A 108 -17.49 -10.08 -2.81
CA GLY A 108 -17.21 -8.66 -2.95
C GLY A 108 -16.60 -8.06 -1.67
N VAL A 109 -16.97 -6.83 -1.34
CA VAL A 109 -16.52 -6.18 -0.10
C VAL A 109 -17.19 -6.90 1.08
N ALA A 110 -16.41 -7.55 1.93
CA ALA A 110 -16.92 -8.26 3.10
C ALA A 110 -17.22 -7.31 4.26
N PHE A 111 -16.27 -6.41 4.53
CA PHE A 111 -16.34 -5.43 5.61
C PHE A 111 -15.34 -4.31 5.35
N PHE A 112 -15.52 -3.20 6.05
CA PHE A 112 -14.52 -2.15 6.12
C PHE A 112 -13.69 -2.32 7.39
N GLN A 113 -12.44 -1.88 7.35
CA GLN A 113 -11.57 -1.80 8.52
C GLN A 113 -11.11 -0.36 8.67
N ARG A 114 -11.25 0.17 9.89
CA ARG A 114 -10.73 1.49 10.24
C ARG A 114 -9.46 1.32 11.06
N LYS A 115 -8.39 1.99 10.64
CA LYS A 115 -7.10 2.07 11.35
C LYS A 115 -6.74 3.51 11.67
N GLY A 116 -5.95 3.72 12.70
CA GLY A 116 -5.41 5.03 13.05
C GLY A 116 -5.33 5.26 14.54
N GLN A 117 -5.51 6.50 14.98
CA GLN A 117 -5.48 6.85 16.39
C GLN A 117 -6.18 8.19 16.66
N LEU A 118 -6.72 8.30 17.88
CA LEU A 118 -7.15 9.57 18.46
C LEU A 118 -6.17 9.93 19.58
N VAL A 119 -5.80 11.20 19.69
CA VAL A 119 -5.04 11.70 20.84
C VAL A 119 -5.86 12.76 21.51
N PHE A 120 -6.14 12.54 22.79
CA PHE A 120 -6.86 13.49 23.64
C PHE A 120 -5.93 14.08 24.68
N ASP A 121 -6.08 15.37 24.98
CA ASP A 121 -5.45 16.02 26.12
C ASP A 121 -6.51 16.75 26.94
N ALA A 122 -6.65 16.32 28.20
CA ALA A 122 -7.56 16.90 29.19
C ALA A 122 -6.79 17.39 30.43
N GLY A 123 -5.55 17.83 30.25
CA GLY A 123 -4.70 18.39 31.31
C GLY A 123 -3.94 17.35 32.16
N ASN A 124 -4.14 16.06 31.90
CA ASN A 124 -3.43 14.96 32.57
C ASN A 124 -2.37 14.30 31.67
N GLY A 125 -1.95 15.01 30.62
CA GLY A 125 -1.12 14.51 29.55
C GLY A 125 -1.92 13.83 28.43
N PRO A 126 -1.27 13.58 27.28
CA PRO A 126 -1.91 13.02 26.10
C PRO A 126 -2.31 11.56 26.32
N GLU A 127 -3.57 11.22 26.07
CA GLU A 127 -4.09 9.86 26.01
C GLU A 127 -4.28 9.43 24.56
N ILE A 128 -3.48 8.44 24.12
CA ILE A 128 -3.54 7.86 22.78
C ILE A 128 -4.53 6.69 22.78
N VAL A 129 -5.54 6.78 21.91
CA VAL A 129 -6.55 5.76 21.65
C VAL A 129 -6.31 5.18 20.26
N PRO A 130 -5.57 4.07 20.14
CA PRO A 130 -5.39 3.40 18.85
C PRO A 130 -6.74 2.91 18.32
N LEU A 131 -6.90 3.00 17.01
CA LEU A 131 -8.05 2.54 16.26
C LEU A 131 -7.60 1.39 15.36
N ASP A 132 -8.19 0.22 15.54
CA ASP A 132 -8.16 -0.94 14.66
C ASP A 132 -9.43 -1.75 14.93
N TYR A 133 -10.44 -1.55 14.08
CA TYR A 133 -11.70 -2.30 14.16
C TYR A 133 -12.34 -2.47 12.78
N THR A 134 -13.18 -3.48 12.66
CA THR A 134 -13.94 -3.77 11.45
C THR A 134 -15.40 -3.39 11.62
N PHE A 135 -16.06 -3.01 10.53
CA PHE A 135 -17.48 -2.67 10.53
C PHE A 135 -18.15 -3.14 9.24
N PRO A 136 -19.45 -3.50 9.31
CA PRO A 136 -20.18 -4.04 8.17
C PRO A 136 -20.45 -2.99 7.09
N LEU A 137 -20.87 -3.44 5.91
CA LEU A 137 -21.28 -2.56 4.80
C LEU A 137 -22.45 -1.65 5.13
N SER A 138 -23.29 -2.02 6.11
CA SER A 138 -24.47 -1.25 6.52
C SER A 138 -24.13 0.10 7.14
N GLY A 139 -22.85 0.34 7.49
CA GLY A 139 -22.37 1.62 7.96
C GLY A 139 -21.40 1.51 9.12
N ASP A 140 -20.56 2.53 9.26
CA ASP A 140 -19.64 2.66 10.38
C ASP A 140 -20.40 3.14 11.63
N PRO A 141 -20.47 2.35 12.70
CA PRO A 141 -21.20 2.74 13.90
C PRO A 141 -20.53 3.90 14.66
N LEU A 142 -19.27 4.24 14.33
CA LEU A 142 -18.58 5.44 14.82
C LEU A 142 -18.44 6.53 13.75
N GLY A 143 -19.02 6.36 12.54
CA GLY A 143 -18.86 7.29 11.42
C GLY A 143 -19.22 8.72 11.79
N LYS A 144 -20.41 8.93 12.39
CA LYS A 144 -20.88 10.25 12.85
C LYS A 144 -19.96 10.89 13.90
N LEU A 145 -19.39 10.09 14.80
CA LEU A 145 -18.42 10.58 15.78
C LEU A 145 -17.17 11.09 15.06
N PHE A 146 -16.62 10.31 14.12
CA PHE A 146 -15.41 10.70 13.40
C PHE A 146 -15.62 11.91 12.49
N GLU A 147 -16.72 11.98 11.76
CA GLU A 147 -17.07 13.16 10.97
C GLU A 147 -17.10 14.43 11.83
N ARG A 148 -17.74 14.35 13.01
CA ARG A 148 -17.79 15.46 13.96
C ARG A 148 -16.41 15.83 14.51
N LEU A 149 -15.61 14.84 14.94
CA LEU A 149 -14.27 15.05 15.47
C LEU A 149 -13.31 15.64 14.43
N VAL A 150 -13.35 15.13 13.19
CA VAL A 150 -12.56 15.68 12.07
C VAL A 150 -12.96 17.13 11.81
N LYS A 151 -14.26 17.41 11.72
CA LYS A 151 -14.74 18.79 11.51
C LYS A 151 -14.28 19.72 12.63
N ALA A 152 -14.55 19.37 13.89
CA ALA A 152 -14.18 20.17 15.04
C ALA A 152 -12.66 20.43 15.10
N ARG A 153 -11.83 19.41 14.81
CA ARG A 153 -10.38 19.59 14.77
C ARG A 153 -9.92 20.46 13.61
N THR A 154 -10.52 20.33 12.42
CA THR A 154 -10.23 21.17 11.25
C THR A 154 -10.58 22.63 11.52
N ASP A 155 -11.75 22.90 12.12
CA ASP A 155 -12.16 24.25 12.48
C ASP A 155 -11.17 24.87 13.49
N LYS A 156 -10.82 24.14 14.56
CA LYS A 156 -9.80 24.57 15.52
C LYS A 156 -8.42 24.78 14.89
N ALA A 157 -7.99 23.89 14.00
CA ALA A 157 -6.71 24.00 13.30
C ALA A 157 -6.65 25.25 12.41
N ARG A 158 -7.78 25.62 11.78
CA ARG A 158 -7.90 26.84 10.99
C ARG A 158 -7.68 28.08 11.86
N GLU A 159 -8.32 28.13 13.03
CA GLU A 159 -8.15 29.23 13.99
C GLU A 159 -6.71 29.30 14.53
N GLU A 160 -6.12 28.16 14.89
CA GLU A 160 -4.73 28.05 15.33
C GLU A 160 -3.77 28.62 14.27
N ILE A 161 -3.90 28.20 13.00
CA ILE A 161 -3.06 28.68 11.90
C ILE A 161 -3.23 30.19 11.67
N LEU A 162 -4.46 30.72 11.78
CA LEU A 162 -4.71 32.16 11.65
C LEU A 162 -4.05 32.96 12.78
N ASN A 163 -3.94 32.37 13.97
CA ASN A 163 -3.26 32.93 15.13
C ASN A 163 -1.74 32.68 15.15
N GLY A 164 -1.17 32.12 14.07
CA GLY A 164 0.27 31.84 13.96
C GLY A 164 0.73 30.59 14.70
N VAL A 165 -0.19 29.70 15.11
CA VAL A 165 0.12 28.40 15.68
C VAL A 165 0.05 27.35 14.57
N PRO A 166 1.17 26.72 14.17
CA PRO A 166 1.17 25.76 13.07
C PRO A 166 0.44 24.47 13.44
N LEU A 167 -0.29 23.88 12.50
CA LEU A 167 -0.81 22.52 12.63
C LEU A 167 0.36 21.54 12.46
N THR A 168 0.57 20.67 13.44
CA THR A 168 1.68 19.69 13.43
C THR A 168 1.18 18.26 13.32
N GLY A 169 2.03 17.40 12.76
CA GLY A 169 1.90 15.95 12.76
C GLY A 169 3.28 15.29 12.80
N GLU A 170 3.33 13.98 12.55
CA GLU A 170 4.59 13.22 12.61
C GLU A 170 5.55 13.62 11.48
N GLY A 171 6.58 14.42 11.83
CA GLY A 171 7.59 14.89 10.90
C GLY A 171 7.09 15.96 9.91
N TRP A 172 5.97 16.63 10.17
CA TRP A 172 5.50 17.73 9.31
C TRP A 172 4.78 18.81 10.11
N SER A 173 4.74 20.02 9.54
CA SER A 173 3.94 21.14 10.04
C SER A 173 3.35 21.96 8.90
N LEU A 174 2.19 22.54 9.13
CA LEU A 174 1.53 23.49 8.23
C LEU A 174 1.30 24.80 8.99
N ASP A 175 1.98 25.84 8.55
CA ASP A 175 1.75 27.23 8.94
C ASP A 175 0.83 27.90 7.90
N ARG A 176 0.56 29.21 8.06
CA ARG A 176 -0.31 30.01 7.20
C ARG A 176 0.03 29.89 5.72
N ASP A 177 1.32 30.05 5.42
CA ASP A 177 1.85 30.15 4.05
C ASP A 177 2.81 29.02 3.67
N VAL A 178 3.24 28.21 4.65
CA VAL A 178 4.34 27.27 4.48
C VAL A 178 3.98 25.90 5.05
N PHE A 179 4.17 24.88 4.24
CA PHE A 179 4.19 23.48 4.66
C PHE A 179 5.64 23.03 4.80
N ASN A 180 6.00 22.48 5.95
CA ASN A 180 7.32 21.90 6.21
C ASN A 180 7.19 20.40 6.45
N LEU A 181 8.08 19.62 5.84
CA LEU A 181 8.27 18.20 6.08
C LEU A 181 9.70 18.00 6.56
N ASP A 182 9.86 17.42 7.73
CA ASP A 182 11.14 17.04 8.32
C ASP A 182 11.24 15.51 8.39
N ARG A 183 12.17 14.94 7.64
CA ARG A 183 12.46 13.51 7.58
C ARG A 183 13.94 13.28 7.82
N GLY A 184 14.35 13.42 9.09
CA GLY A 184 15.72 13.18 9.52
C GLY A 184 16.69 14.10 8.80
N ASP A 185 17.52 13.56 7.91
CA ASP A 185 18.54 14.32 7.19
C ASP A 185 17.98 15.19 6.04
N SER A 186 16.67 15.10 5.76
CA SER A 186 16.03 15.86 4.69
C SER A 186 14.88 16.70 5.21
N SER A 187 14.98 18.02 5.01
CA SER A 187 13.88 18.95 5.21
C SER A 187 13.36 19.47 3.87
N LEU A 188 12.04 19.55 3.74
CA LEU A 188 11.36 20.07 2.56
C LEU A 188 10.39 21.16 3.00
N THR A 189 10.62 22.36 2.52
CA THR A 189 9.75 23.51 2.70
C THR A 189 8.99 23.79 1.41
N LEU A 190 7.67 23.95 1.49
CA LEU A 190 6.78 24.25 0.38
C LEU A 190 5.93 25.46 0.72
N ARG A 191 5.92 26.45 -0.17
CA ARG A 191 4.92 27.51 -0.06
C ARG A 191 3.55 26.95 -0.42
N ARG A 192 2.50 27.33 0.29
CA ARG A 192 1.12 26.90 0.03
C ARG A 192 0.68 27.23 -1.40
N ALA A 193 1.17 28.33 -1.95
CA ALA A 193 0.95 28.71 -3.36
C ALA A 193 1.58 27.75 -4.38
N GLU A 194 2.65 27.03 -4.01
CA GLU A 194 3.31 26.05 -4.88
C GLU A 194 2.57 24.71 -4.90
N ILE A 195 1.78 24.41 -3.86
CA ILE A 195 0.98 23.19 -3.76
C ILE A 195 -0.14 23.27 -4.81
N ALA A 196 -0.07 22.39 -5.81
CA ALA A 196 -1.01 22.34 -6.92
C ALA A 196 -2.19 21.39 -6.69
N ALA A 197 -1.98 20.34 -5.90
CA ALA A 197 -3.04 19.41 -5.51
C ALA A 197 -2.66 18.69 -4.21
N ALA A 198 -3.67 18.26 -3.47
CA ALA A 198 -3.52 17.39 -2.30
C ALA A 198 -4.72 16.45 -2.23
N TYR A 199 -4.53 15.15 -2.45
CA TYR A 199 -5.62 14.17 -2.42
C TYR A 199 -5.09 12.80 -2.02
N TYR A 200 -6.01 11.91 -1.63
CA TYR A 200 -5.68 10.57 -1.18
C TYR A 200 -5.46 9.63 -2.38
N VAL A 201 -4.33 8.91 -2.37
CA VAL A 201 -4.00 7.84 -3.30
C VAL A 201 -3.49 6.66 -2.48
N ASP A 202 -4.11 5.50 -2.59
CA ASP A 202 -3.67 4.28 -1.89
C ASP A 202 -3.45 4.49 -0.37
N ASP A 203 -4.43 5.12 0.29
CA ASP A 203 -4.42 5.51 1.71
C ASP A 203 -3.38 6.57 2.13
N ASP A 204 -2.71 7.19 1.17
CA ASP A 204 -1.70 8.22 1.42
C ASP A 204 -2.20 9.58 0.93
N LEU A 205 -2.13 10.60 1.79
CA LEU A 205 -2.26 11.98 1.35
C LEU A 205 -1.04 12.32 0.48
N CYS A 206 -1.28 12.49 -0.81
CA CYS A 206 -0.29 12.85 -1.80
C CYS A 206 -0.35 14.34 -2.08
N ILE A 207 0.74 15.07 -1.80
CA ILE A 207 0.86 16.51 -2.04
C ILE A 207 1.73 16.74 -3.28
N TYR A 208 1.21 17.53 -4.21
CA TYR A 208 1.82 17.81 -5.50
C TYR A 208 2.29 19.25 -5.57
N ARG A 209 3.49 19.45 -6.11
CA ARG A 209 4.00 20.78 -6.46
C ARG A 209 3.59 21.10 -7.90
N SER A 210 3.32 22.37 -8.16
CA SER A 210 3.06 22.89 -9.51
C SER A 210 4.15 22.44 -10.49
N GLY A 211 3.71 21.91 -11.65
CA GLY A 211 4.59 21.41 -12.70
C GLY A 211 5.23 20.03 -12.43
N LYS A 212 4.85 19.32 -11.36
CA LYS A 212 5.30 17.94 -11.11
C LYS A 212 4.12 16.98 -11.19
N GLY A 213 4.19 15.96 -12.05
CA GLY A 213 3.16 14.92 -12.16
C GLY A 213 3.21 13.87 -11.05
N ARG A 214 4.25 13.91 -10.20
CA ARG A 214 4.43 13.03 -9.05
C ARG A 214 4.26 13.77 -7.72
N PRO A 215 3.75 13.08 -6.69
CA PRO A 215 3.68 13.67 -5.37
C PRO A 215 5.10 13.86 -4.85
N ILE A 216 5.36 15.05 -4.33
CA ILE A 216 6.62 15.37 -3.66
C ILE A 216 6.58 14.96 -2.18
N VAL A 217 5.37 14.79 -1.63
CA VAL A 217 5.14 14.34 -0.26
C VAL A 217 4.05 13.27 -0.27
N ARG A 218 4.27 12.22 0.53
CA ARG A 218 3.29 11.18 0.83
C ARG A 218 3.20 10.98 2.34
N LEU A 219 2.01 11.16 2.89
CA LEU A 219 1.74 10.98 4.32
C LEU A 219 0.66 9.92 4.49
N LYS A 220 0.90 8.90 5.33
CA LYS A 220 -0.12 7.89 5.62
C LYS A 220 -1.35 8.56 6.27
N ALA A 221 -2.55 8.28 5.79
CA ALA A 221 -3.78 8.87 6.32
C ALA A 221 -4.03 8.54 7.81
N SER A 222 -3.48 7.41 8.27
CA SER A 222 -3.54 6.97 9.67
C SER A 222 -2.65 7.76 10.64
N LEU A 223 -1.74 8.62 10.14
CA LEU A 223 -0.89 9.46 10.98
C LEU A 223 -1.65 10.65 11.59
N PRO A 224 -1.18 11.20 12.74
CA PRO A 224 -1.79 12.35 13.39
C PRO A 224 -2.03 13.52 12.42
N ASN A 225 -3.26 14.03 12.42
CA ASN A 225 -3.70 15.23 11.70
C ASN A 225 -3.59 15.20 10.18
N VAL A 226 -3.22 14.07 9.55
CA VAL A 226 -3.11 14.01 8.08
C VAL A 226 -4.46 14.20 7.40
N ILE A 227 -5.56 13.73 8.00
CA ILE A 227 -6.92 13.97 7.48
C ILE A 227 -7.33 15.45 7.55
N VAL A 228 -6.95 16.12 8.62
CA VAL A 228 -7.17 17.56 8.83
C VAL A 228 -6.34 18.37 7.85
N LEU A 229 -5.06 18.01 7.70
CA LEU A 229 -4.15 18.60 6.72
C LEU A 229 -4.71 18.49 5.29
N GLY A 230 -5.15 17.30 4.89
CA GLY A 230 -5.74 17.10 3.56
C GLY A 230 -6.93 18.01 3.31
N THR A 231 -7.81 18.15 4.30
CA THR A 231 -8.99 19.05 4.22
C THR A 231 -8.57 20.51 4.09
N LEU A 232 -7.66 21.01 4.93
CA LEU A 232 -7.18 22.40 4.90
C LEU A 232 -6.43 22.76 3.61
N LEU A 233 -5.67 21.81 3.05
CA LEU A 233 -4.99 21.98 1.77
C LEU A 233 -5.99 22.00 0.62
N GLN A 234 -6.97 21.10 0.62
CA GLN A 234 -8.00 21.06 -0.41
C GLN A 234 -8.85 22.34 -0.43
N GLU A 235 -9.30 22.83 0.74
CA GLU A 235 -9.98 24.13 0.86
C GLU A 235 -9.13 25.28 0.29
N ALA A 236 -7.81 25.25 0.51
CA ALA A 236 -6.88 26.24 -0.04
C ALA A 236 -6.74 26.19 -1.56
N ILE A 237 -6.82 24.98 -2.13
CA ILE A 237 -6.71 24.75 -3.56
C ILE A 237 -8.01 25.20 -4.23
N ASP A 238 -9.16 24.79 -3.68
CA ASP A 238 -10.47 25.11 -4.24
C ASP A 238 -10.74 26.63 -4.21
N GLY A 239 -10.28 27.33 -3.17
CA GLY A 239 -10.37 28.79 -3.08
C GLY A 239 -9.55 29.56 -4.14
N ARG A 240 -8.64 28.90 -4.88
CA ARG A 240 -7.85 29.53 -5.97
C ARG A 240 -8.55 29.48 -7.34
N GLY A 241 -9.66 28.76 -7.45
CA GLY A 241 -10.40 28.58 -8.69
C GLY A 241 -9.81 27.53 -9.65
N PRO A 242 -10.59 27.06 -10.64
CA PRO A 242 -10.20 26.00 -11.56
C PRO A 242 -9.10 26.40 -12.55
N GLU A 243 -8.81 27.69 -12.70
CA GLU A 243 -8.04 28.24 -13.82
C GLU A 243 -6.52 28.07 -13.69
N LYS A 244 -6.01 27.70 -12.51
CA LYS A 244 -4.62 27.23 -12.34
C LYS A 244 -4.53 25.70 -12.39
N ALA A 245 -5.43 25.07 -13.14
CA ALA A 245 -5.39 23.65 -13.46
C ALA A 245 -4.04 23.31 -14.08
N TRP A 246 -3.23 22.63 -13.27
CA TRP A 246 -2.07 21.81 -13.65
C TRP A 246 -1.55 22.02 -15.08
N GLY A 247 -0.48 22.81 -15.21
CA GLY A 247 0.34 22.76 -16.41
C GLY A 247 0.85 21.33 -16.65
N PRO A 248 1.07 20.91 -17.91
CA PRO A 248 1.53 19.56 -18.27
C PRO A 248 2.95 19.35 -17.75
N GLY A 249 3.11 18.99 -16.46
CA GLY A 249 4.39 18.96 -15.76
C GLY A 249 5.43 18.07 -16.44
N ASP A 250 5.43 16.79 -16.10
CA ASP A 250 6.21 15.74 -16.78
C ASP A 250 5.52 15.23 -18.06
N GLY A 251 4.41 15.83 -18.44
CA GLY A 251 3.60 15.43 -19.60
C GLY A 251 2.73 14.18 -19.36
N LEU A 252 2.82 13.50 -18.22
CA LEU A 252 1.95 12.36 -17.87
C LEU A 252 0.73 12.79 -17.06
N GLY A 253 0.78 13.95 -16.43
CA GLY A 253 -0.33 14.47 -15.61
C GLY A 253 -0.39 13.81 -14.23
N ARG A 254 -1.57 13.89 -13.62
CA ARG A 254 -1.76 13.52 -12.22
C ARG A 254 -1.65 12.02 -12.01
N LEU A 255 -0.96 11.61 -10.95
CA LEU A 255 -0.91 10.21 -10.54
C LEU A 255 -2.31 9.79 -10.07
N LEU A 256 -2.87 8.80 -10.74
CA LEU A 256 -4.17 8.19 -10.41
C LEU A 256 -3.98 7.09 -9.36
N PHE A 257 -2.98 6.23 -9.56
CA PHE A 257 -2.55 5.24 -8.56
C PHE A 257 -1.11 4.79 -8.84
N GLU A 258 -0.45 4.25 -7.82
CA GLU A 258 0.84 3.60 -7.96
C GLU A 258 0.82 2.24 -7.27
N ARG A 259 1.09 1.19 -8.04
CA ARG A 259 1.28 -0.14 -7.49
C ARG A 259 2.78 -0.40 -7.35
N PRO A 260 3.31 -0.53 -6.11
CA PRO A 260 4.62 -1.14 -5.95
C PRO A 260 4.54 -2.56 -6.51
N GLY A 261 5.65 -3.04 -7.07
CA GLY A 261 5.75 -4.41 -7.55
C GLY A 261 5.45 -5.37 -6.40
N SER A 262 4.34 -6.09 -6.47
CA SER A 262 4.08 -7.19 -5.55
C SER A 262 5.15 -8.24 -5.79
N MET A 263 5.98 -8.55 -4.80
CA MET A 263 6.88 -9.68 -4.90
C MET A 263 6.02 -10.94 -5.08
N PRO A 264 6.17 -11.68 -6.20
CA PRO A 264 5.50 -12.96 -6.35
C PRO A 264 5.82 -13.84 -5.13
N ALA A 265 4.87 -14.65 -4.66
CA ALA A 265 5.08 -15.55 -3.52
C ALA A 265 6.38 -16.38 -3.62
N PRO A 266 6.78 -16.90 -4.80
CA PRO A 266 8.09 -17.55 -4.95
C PRO A 266 9.27 -16.64 -4.63
N VAL A 267 9.23 -15.36 -5.03
CA VAL A 267 10.31 -14.39 -4.74
C VAL A 267 10.40 -14.11 -3.24
N VAL A 268 9.26 -13.98 -2.56
CA VAL A 268 9.24 -13.84 -1.08
C VAL A 268 9.83 -15.08 -0.41
N ALA A 269 9.42 -16.27 -0.85
CA ALA A 269 9.97 -17.53 -0.35
C ALA A 269 11.49 -17.60 -0.58
N PHE A 270 11.97 -17.28 -1.79
CA PHE A 270 13.40 -17.22 -2.10
C PHE A 270 14.15 -16.21 -1.24
N TRP A 271 13.57 -15.05 -0.97
CA TRP A 271 14.16 -14.05 -0.08
C TRP A 271 14.28 -14.58 1.36
N VAL A 272 13.21 -15.20 1.89
CA VAL A 272 13.24 -15.83 3.23
C VAL A 272 14.25 -16.97 3.29
N PHE A 273 14.27 -17.86 2.28
CA PHE A 273 15.27 -18.91 2.17
C PHE A 273 16.68 -18.34 2.06
N GLY A 274 16.87 -17.22 1.38
CA GLY A 274 18.13 -16.49 1.30
C GLY A 274 18.60 -15.99 2.67
N VAL A 275 17.70 -15.38 3.45
CA VAL A 275 18.01 -14.95 4.82
C VAL A 275 18.40 -16.15 5.69
N ILE A 276 17.63 -17.24 5.65
CA ILE A 276 17.91 -18.45 6.44
C ILE A 276 19.25 -19.07 6.03
N ALA A 277 19.48 -19.27 4.72
CA ALA A 277 20.72 -19.83 4.19
C ALA A 277 21.92 -18.95 4.56
N GLY A 278 21.78 -17.62 4.47
CA GLY A 278 22.81 -16.67 4.88
C GLY A 278 23.14 -16.75 6.37
N LEU A 279 22.13 -16.84 7.23
CA LEU A 279 22.34 -16.99 8.69
C LEU A 279 22.97 -18.34 9.06
N VAL A 280 22.54 -19.44 8.42
CA VAL A 280 23.12 -20.78 8.62
C VAL A 280 24.57 -20.80 8.12
N GLY A 281 24.83 -20.24 6.93
CA GLY A 281 26.17 -20.11 6.37
C GLY A 281 27.08 -19.28 7.27
N LEU A 282 26.59 -18.15 7.79
CA LEU A 282 27.34 -17.29 8.71
C LEU A 282 27.62 -18.01 10.05
N GLY A 283 26.64 -18.71 10.62
CA GLY A 283 26.83 -19.51 11.82
C GLY A 283 27.87 -20.62 11.64
N ASN A 284 27.84 -21.31 10.49
CA ASN A 284 28.85 -22.29 10.13
C ASN A 284 30.23 -21.64 9.99
N LEU A 285 30.37 -20.53 9.27
CA LEU A 285 31.64 -19.80 9.15
C LEU A 285 32.20 -19.41 10.52
N LEU A 286 31.37 -18.87 11.42
CA LEU A 286 31.79 -18.53 12.78
C LEU A 286 32.25 -19.75 13.58
N GLY A 287 31.53 -20.88 13.47
CA GLY A 287 31.93 -22.14 14.10
C GLY A 287 33.26 -22.68 13.54
N LEU A 288 33.47 -22.56 12.24
CA LEU A 288 34.71 -22.96 11.57
C LEU A 288 35.89 -22.08 12.01
N VAL A 289 35.68 -20.76 12.13
CA VAL A 289 36.67 -19.82 12.67
C VAL A 289 37.01 -20.15 14.13
N ALA A 290 36.02 -20.54 14.94
CA ALA A 290 36.23 -20.86 16.36
C ALA A 290 37.03 -22.17 16.59
N ASN A 291 36.98 -23.13 15.65
CA ASN A 291 37.63 -24.44 15.79
C ASN A 291 38.41 -24.85 14.53
N PRO A 292 39.49 -24.14 14.16
CA PRO A 292 40.14 -24.32 12.85
C PRO A 292 40.77 -25.71 12.63
N LYS A 293 41.17 -26.41 13.71
CA LYS A 293 41.90 -27.69 13.63
C LYS A 293 41.06 -28.88 13.18
N LYS A 294 39.72 -28.77 13.21
CA LYS A 294 38.81 -29.91 12.98
C LYS A 294 38.12 -29.86 11.61
N ASN A 295 38.36 -28.81 10.84
CA ASN A 295 37.51 -28.48 9.71
C ASN A 295 38.08 -28.99 8.41
N SER A 296 37.22 -29.55 7.56
CA SER A 296 37.60 -29.90 6.20
C SER A 296 37.49 -28.67 5.27
N PRO A 297 38.29 -28.59 4.18
CA PRO A 297 38.15 -27.53 3.17
C PRO A 297 36.74 -27.46 2.56
N VAL A 298 36.05 -28.59 2.52
CA VAL A 298 34.68 -28.71 1.99
C VAL A 298 33.69 -27.94 2.86
N GLU A 299 33.85 -27.94 4.19
CA GLU A 299 32.96 -27.21 5.10
C GLU A 299 33.06 -25.69 4.91
N TRP A 300 34.28 -25.17 4.68
CA TRP A 300 34.50 -23.76 4.34
C TRP A 300 33.82 -23.39 3.03
N LEU A 301 33.94 -24.23 2.01
CA LEU A 301 33.30 -24.01 0.71
C LEU A 301 31.77 -23.99 0.84
N ILE A 302 31.18 -24.96 1.54
CA ILE A 302 29.73 -25.03 1.77
C ILE A 302 29.24 -23.80 2.53
N ALA A 303 29.93 -23.41 3.60
CA ALA A 303 29.55 -22.25 4.40
C ALA A 303 29.64 -20.95 3.58
N GLY A 304 30.70 -20.79 2.79
CA GLY A 304 30.86 -19.66 1.86
C GLY A 304 29.78 -19.61 0.78
N LEU A 305 29.44 -20.74 0.17
CA LEU A 305 28.37 -20.84 -0.83
C LEU A 305 26.99 -20.49 -0.26
N LEU A 306 26.69 -20.93 0.97
CA LEU A 306 25.43 -20.58 1.65
C LEU A 306 25.31 -19.07 1.91
N VAL A 307 26.39 -18.43 2.35
CA VAL A 307 26.41 -16.97 2.53
C VAL A 307 26.24 -16.25 1.19
N ALA A 308 27.00 -16.66 0.17
CA ALA A 308 26.91 -16.05 -1.16
C ALA A 308 25.51 -16.20 -1.77
N ALA A 309 24.90 -17.39 -1.67
CA ALA A 309 23.53 -17.63 -2.09
C ALA A 309 22.53 -16.77 -1.29
N GLY A 310 22.71 -16.65 0.02
CA GLY A 310 21.88 -15.80 0.87
C GLY A 310 21.93 -14.33 0.45
N VAL A 311 23.13 -13.79 0.21
CA VAL A 311 23.33 -12.41 -0.27
C VAL A 311 22.69 -12.21 -1.64
N ALA A 312 22.88 -13.13 -2.58
CA ALA A 312 22.31 -13.04 -3.92
C ALA A 312 20.77 -13.04 -3.91
N LEU A 313 20.15 -13.93 -3.12
CA LEU A 313 18.70 -14.01 -2.98
C LEU A 313 18.12 -12.78 -2.27
N CYS A 314 18.82 -12.25 -1.26
CA CYS A 314 18.47 -10.99 -0.61
C CYS A 314 18.53 -9.81 -1.59
N GLY A 315 19.60 -9.71 -2.38
CA GLY A 315 19.78 -8.69 -3.41
C GLY A 315 18.68 -8.73 -4.48
N LEU A 316 18.30 -9.93 -4.92
CA LEU A 316 17.16 -10.12 -5.82
C LEU A 316 15.86 -9.59 -5.18
N GLY A 317 15.56 -9.96 -3.93
CA GLY A 317 14.38 -9.46 -3.23
C GLY A 317 14.34 -7.92 -3.15
N VAL A 318 15.47 -7.28 -2.83
CA VAL A 318 15.60 -5.82 -2.83
C VAL A 318 15.36 -5.25 -4.23
N ALA A 319 15.98 -5.81 -5.27
CA ALA A 319 15.79 -5.37 -6.64
C ALA A 319 14.32 -5.46 -7.10
N TYR A 320 13.60 -6.51 -6.69
CA TYR A 320 12.17 -6.66 -6.97
C TYR A 320 11.32 -5.60 -6.26
N ARG A 321 11.72 -5.15 -5.06
CA ARG A 321 11.03 -4.09 -4.31
C ARG A 321 11.05 -2.73 -5.02
N HIS A 322 12.09 -2.47 -5.82
CA HIS A 322 12.23 -1.23 -6.59
C HIS A 322 11.37 -1.19 -7.86
N ARG A 323 10.68 -2.28 -8.21
CA ARG A 323 9.74 -2.26 -9.32
C ARG A 323 8.51 -1.45 -8.92
N SER A 324 8.07 -0.51 -9.74
CA SER A 324 6.79 0.15 -9.56
C SER A 324 6.11 0.42 -10.89
N PHE A 325 4.78 0.42 -10.85
CA PHE A 325 3.94 0.79 -11.97
C PHE A 325 2.99 1.89 -11.52
N ALA A 326 3.01 3.00 -12.24
CA ALA A 326 2.22 4.17 -11.94
C ALA A 326 1.36 4.51 -13.15
N CYS A 327 0.06 4.67 -12.90
CA CYS A 327 -0.88 5.21 -13.88
C CYS A 327 -1.11 6.68 -13.59
N HIS A 328 -0.95 7.48 -14.63
CA HIS A 328 -1.23 8.89 -14.61
C HIS A 328 -2.43 9.21 -15.52
N GLU A 329 -2.93 10.44 -15.44
CA GLU A 329 -4.06 10.92 -16.25
C GLU A 329 -3.83 10.80 -17.76
N TRP A 330 -2.61 11.07 -18.22
CA TRP A 330 -2.23 11.13 -19.63
C TRP A 330 -1.21 10.07 -20.04
N GLY A 331 -0.82 9.15 -19.15
CA GLY A 331 0.08 8.07 -19.52
C GLY A 331 0.38 7.11 -18.38
N VAL A 332 1.36 6.25 -18.63
CA VAL A 332 1.85 5.25 -17.68
C VAL A 332 3.35 5.33 -17.53
N ARG A 333 3.81 4.95 -16.34
CA ARG A 333 5.21 4.90 -15.98
C ARG A 333 5.51 3.55 -15.35
N LYS A 334 6.59 2.92 -15.79
CA LYS A 334 7.10 1.69 -15.21
C LYS A 334 8.55 1.89 -14.82
N SER A 335 8.85 1.62 -13.56
CA SER A 335 10.22 1.50 -13.05
C SER A 335 10.51 0.03 -12.85
N ASP A 336 11.58 -0.46 -13.45
CA ASP A 336 12.12 -1.78 -13.17
C ASP A 336 13.65 -1.71 -13.02
N PHE A 337 14.32 -2.86 -12.98
CA PHE A 337 15.78 -2.90 -12.82
C PHE A 337 16.51 -2.38 -14.06
N TYR A 338 15.90 -2.46 -15.25
CA TYR A 338 16.49 -1.99 -16.50
C TYR A 338 16.32 -0.48 -16.70
N GLY A 339 15.60 0.18 -15.79
CA GLY A 339 15.45 1.62 -15.75
C GLY A 339 13.99 2.04 -15.74
N LEU A 340 13.76 3.21 -16.31
CA LEU A 340 12.47 3.86 -16.31
C LEU A 340 11.91 3.95 -17.73
N VAL A 341 10.69 3.47 -17.91
CA VAL A 341 9.95 3.59 -19.17
C VAL A 341 8.66 4.35 -18.92
N GLU A 342 8.47 5.43 -19.67
CA GLU A 342 7.27 6.27 -19.64
C GLU A 342 6.61 6.26 -21.02
N MET A 343 5.29 6.30 -21.03
CA MET A 343 4.51 6.32 -22.27
C MET A 343 3.22 7.10 -22.06
N ARG A 344 3.02 8.15 -22.84
CA ARG A 344 1.75 8.88 -22.88
C ARG A 344 0.69 8.06 -23.61
N TYR A 345 -0.58 8.20 -23.23
CA TYR A 345 -1.67 7.49 -23.89
C TYR A 345 -1.82 7.86 -25.37
N ASP A 346 -1.43 9.08 -25.76
CA ASP A 346 -1.38 9.50 -27.16
C ASP A 346 -0.30 8.76 -27.99
N GLN A 347 0.76 8.27 -27.34
CA GLN A 347 1.83 7.45 -27.91
C GLN A 347 1.50 5.96 -27.99
N VAL A 348 0.46 5.49 -27.29
CA VAL A 348 0.08 4.06 -27.26
C VAL A 348 -0.56 3.63 -28.57
N GLY A 349 0.05 2.72 -29.32
CA GLY A 349 -0.50 2.17 -30.55
C GLY A 349 -1.46 1.00 -30.34
N GLU A 350 -1.19 0.17 -29.34
CA GLU A 350 -2.02 -0.97 -28.98
C GLU A 350 -2.08 -1.08 -27.46
N PHE A 351 -3.30 -1.15 -26.92
CA PHE A 351 -3.55 -1.39 -25.50
C PHE A 351 -4.26 -2.74 -25.36
N THR A 352 -3.71 -3.62 -24.52
CA THR A 352 -4.35 -4.89 -24.15
C THR A 352 -4.57 -4.88 -22.65
N TYR A 353 -5.81 -5.19 -22.26
CA TYR A 353 -6.23 -5.31 -20.87
C TYR A 353 -6.88 -6.69 -20.68
N SER A 354 -6.47 -7.41 -19.66
CA SER A 354 -7.10 -8.65 -19.21
C SER A 354 -7.19 -8.65 -17.70
N ALA A 355 -8.35 -9.00 -17.17
CA ALA A 355 -8.58 -9.15 -15.73
C ALA A 355 -9.22 -10.52 -15.49
N THR A 356 -8.45 -11.44 -14.92
CA THR A 356 -8.89 -12.81 -14.66
C THR A 356 -9.11 -12.98 -13.16
N ARG A 357 -10.37 -13.16 -12.74
CA ARG A 357 -10.69 -13.49 -11.34
C ARG A 357 -10.28 -14.93 -11.05
N HIS A 358 -9.52 -15.13 -9.99
CA HIS A 358 -9.10 -16.45 -9.51
C HIS A 358 -9.90 -16.87 -8.29
N TYR A 359 -10.38 -18.11 -8.31
CA TYR A 359 -11.07 -18.75 -7.19
C TYR A 359 -10.33 -20.04 -6.80
N TYR A 360 -10.24 -20.32 -5.51
CA TYR A 360 -9.71 -21.56 -4.94
C TYR A 360 -10.72 -22.09 -3.93
N GLU A 361 -11.24 -23.30 -4.12
CA GLU A 361 -12.30 -23.89 -3.28
C GLU A 361 -13.54 -22.98 -3.16
N GLY A 362 -13.97 -22.41 -4.29
CA GLY A 362 -15.06 -21.43 -4.33
C GLY A 362 -14.70 -20.05 -3.75
N SER A 363 -13.47 -19.90 -3.23
CA SER A 363 -13.04 -18.67 -2.60
C SER A 363 -12.22 -17.75 -3.51
N TYR A 364 -12.65 -16.49 -3.66
CA TYR A 364 -11.95 -15.49 -4.46
C TYR A 364 -10.58 -15.20 -3.86
N THR A 365 -9.52 -15.48 -4.61
CA THR A 365 -8.12 -15.28 -4.16
C THR A 365 -7.49 -14.00 -4.69
N GLY A 366 -8.12 -13.37 -5.69
CA GLY A 366 -7.68 -12.12 -6.32
C GLY A 366 -8.00 -12.07 -7.81
N THR A 367 -7.83 -10.90 -8.41
CA THR A 367 -7.91 -10.66 -9.85
C THR A 367 -6.49 -10.53 -10.37
N VAL A 368 -6.08 -11.41 -11.28
CA VAL A 368 -4.84 -11.25 -12.04
C VAL A 368 -5.11 -10.26 -13.16
N LEU A 369 -4.49 -9.10 -13.05
CA LEU A 369 -4.53 -8.02 -14.01
C LEU A 369 -3.30 -8.10 -14.90
N ASP A 370 -3.52 -8.08 -16.20
CA ASP A 370 -2.50 -8.03 -17.24
C ASP A 370 -2.77 -6.82 -18.15
N MET A 371 -1.83 -5.89 -18.20
CA MET A 371 -1.88 -4.69 -19.04
C MET A 371 -0.65 -4.62 -19.93
N THR A 372 -0.84 -4.37 -21.22
CA THR A 372 0.24 -4.16 -22.19
C THR A 372 -0.01 -2.90 -22.99
N PHE A 373 0.98 -2.00 -22.97
CA PHE A 373 1.01 -0.76 -23.73
C PHE A 373 2.13 -0.87 -24.76
N LYS A 374 1.77 -1.01 -26.04
CA LYS A 374 2.73 -0.99 -27.14
C LYS A 374 2.81 0.41 -27.74
N PRO A 375 4.00 0.93 -28.02
CA PRO A 375 4.17 2.22 -28.68
C PRO A 375 3.58 2.18 -30.10
N ARG A 376 3.22 3.35 -30.63
CA ARG A 376 2.96 3.51 -32.07
C ARG A 376 4.25 3.35 -32.89
N PRO A 377 4.16 2.98 -34.18
CA PRO A 377 5.31 3.09 -35.09
C PRO A 377 5.89 4.51 -35.05
N GLY A 378 7.22 4.61 -34.92
CA GLY A 378 7.94 5.89 -34.82
C GLY A 378 8.07 6.47 -33.42
N VAL A 379 7.45 5.87 -32.39
CA VAL A 379 7.70 6.24 -30.99
C VAL A 379 8.82 5.38 -30.42
N GLU A 380 9.93 6.01 -30.03
CA GLU A 380 11.09 5.37 -29.39
C GLU A 380 10.83 5.05 -27.90
N SER A 381 9.75 4.35 -27.59
CA SER A 381 9.46 3.89 -26.22
C SER A 381 9.30 2.37 -26.22
N GLY A 382 9.82 1.70 -25.18
CA GLY A 382 9.67 0.25 -25.03
C GLY A 382 8.22 -0.16 -24.77
N THR A 383 7.89 -1.43 -25.03
CA THR A 383 6.57 -1.97 -24.62
C THR A 383 6.50 -2.05 -23.10
N ILE A 384 5.51 -1.39 -22.51
CA ILE A 384 5.26 -1.47 -21.07
C ILE A 384 4.30 -2.62 -20.81
N LYS A 385 4.78 -3.65 -20.11
CA LYS A 385 3.96 -4.76 -19.59
C LYS A 385 3.85 -4.67 -18.08
N TYR A 386 2.63 -4.79 -17.58
CA TYR A 386 2.32 -4.85 -16.17
C TYR A 386 1.43 -6.05 -15.88
N ARG A 387 1.82 -6.83 -14.88
CA ARG A 387 1.06 -7.96 -14.36
C ARG A 387 1.03 -7.89 -12.85
N ALA A 388 -0.15 -7.96 -12.26
CA ALA A 388 -0.30 -7.99 -10.81
C ALA A 388 -1.51 -8.80 -10.38
N THR A 389 -1.46 -9.35 -9.17
CA THR A 389 -2.64 -9.91 -8.51
C THR A 389 -3.16 -8.88 -7.53
N VAL A 390 -4.35 -8.38 -7.79
CA VAL A 390 -5.01 -7.36 -6.97
C VAL A 390 -6.16 -8.02 -6.22
N ARG A 391 -6.35 -7.66 -4.95
CA ARG A 391 -7.48 -8.11 -4.15
C ARG A 391 -8.38 -6.92 -3.88
N GLY A 392 -9.59 -6.94 -4.44
CA GLY A 392 -10.61 -5.98 -4.03
C GLY A 392 -10.43 -4.54 -4.51
N GLN A 393 -9.90 -4.36 -5.72
CA GLN A 393 -9.90 -3.03 -6.34
C GLN A 393 -10.46 -3.12 -7.76
N ASP A 394 -11.36 -4.07 -7.99
CA ASP A 394 -11.99 -4.28 -9.29
C ASP A 394 -12.61 -2.97 -9.82
N ASP A 395 -13.31 -2.20 -8.97
CA ASP A 395 -13.89 -0.90 -9.37
C ASP A 395 -12.85 0.13 -9.83
N GLU A 396 -11.73 0.25 -9.11
CA GLU A 396 -10.65 1.19 -9.50
C GLU A 396 -10.00 0.76 -10.82
N LEU A 397 -9.85 -0.55 -11.02
CA LEU A 397 -9.30 -1.13 -12.24
C LEU A 397 -10.24 -0.98 -13.43
N ASP A 398 -11.55 -1.13 -13.21
CA ASP A 398 -12.58 -0.88 -14.21
C ASP A 398 -12.64 0.60 -14.57
N ASN A 399 -12.63 1.50 -13.58
CA ASN A 399 -12.56 2.94 -13.81
C ASN A 399 -11.30 3.34 -14.59
N LEU A 400 -10.15 2.72 -14.28
CA LEU A 400 -8.92 2.92 -15.04
C LEU A 400 -9.08 2.44 -16.47
N ARG A 401 -9.57 1.21 -16.67
CA ARG A 401 -9.78 0.64 -18.01
C ARG A 401 -10.66 1.58 -18.83
N ASP A 402 -11.76 2.05 -18.26
CA ASP A 402 -12.72 2.91 -18.94
C ASP A 402 -12.14 4.33 -19.19
N HIS A 403 -11.32 4.84 -18.28
CA HIS A 403 -10.55 6.08 -18.51
C HIS A 403 -9.58 5.93 -19.69
N ILE A 404 -8.71 4.92 -19.67
CA ILE A 404 -7.74 4.67 -20.74
C ILE A 404 -8.45 4.43 -22.07
N ALA A 405 -9.52 3.62 -22.06
CA ALA A 405 -10.33 3.35 -23.24
C ALA A 405 -10.92 4.63 -23.83
N ARG A 406 -11.48 5.53 -23.00
CA ARG A 406 -12.00 6.83 -23.46
C ARG A 406 -10.92 7.72 -24.08
N VAL A 407 -9.74 7.80 -23.47
CA VAL A 407 -8.63 8.62 -23.99
C VAL A 407 -8.15 8.07 -25.34
N ILE A 408 -7.95 6.75 -25.43
CA ILE A 408 -7.53 6.09 -26.67
C ILE A 408 -8.62 6.24 -27.74
N ALA A 409 -9.89 5.96 -27.41
CA ALA A 409 -11.02 6.06 -28.34
C ALA A 409 -11.20 7.49 -28.89
N SER A 410 -11.06 8.51 -28.04
CA SER A 410 -11.14 9.92 -28.46
C SER A 410 -10.08 10.27 -29.50
N ARG A 411 -8.86 9.76 -29.34
CA ARG A 411 -7.80 9.92 -30.34
C ARG A 411 -8.10 9.11 -31.60
N MET A 412 -8.51 7.85 -31.44
CA MET A 412 -8.84 6.98 -32.56
C MET A 412 -9.94 7.58 -33.43
N LEU A 413 -10.95 8.21 -32.83
CA LEU A 413 -11.98 8.94 -33.55
C LEU A 413 -11.39 10.07 -34.41
N LYS A 414 -10.45 10.85 -33.88
CA LYS A 414 -9.75 11.90 -34.65
C LYS A 414 -8.92 11.32 -35.80
N ASP A 415 -8.24 10.20 -35.58
CA ASP A 415 -7.48 9.52 -36.63
C ASP A 415 -8.40 8.99 -37.73
N LEU A 416 -9.55 8.41 -37.36
CA LEU A 416 -10.55 7.91 -38.30
C LEU A 416 -11.20 9.03 -39.12
N GLN A 417 -11.54 10.15 -38.46
CA GLN A 417 -12.05 11.36 -39.14
C GLN A 417 -11.03 11.93 -40.13
N ALA A 418 -9.72 11.75 -39.88
CA ALA A 418 -8.65 12.16 -40.77
C ALA A 418 -8.31 11.12 -41.87
N GLY A 419 -9.13 10.09 -42.06
CA GLY A 419 -8.94 9.08 -43.11
C GLY A 419 -7.91 8.00 -42.78
N ARG A 420 -7.38 7.97 -41.55
CA ARG A 420 -6.43 6.94 -41.14
C ARG A 420 -7.16 5.73 -40.58
N ALA A 421 -6.73 4.53 -40.97
CA ALA A 421 -7.20 3.29 -40.37
C ALA A 421 -6.74 3.18 -38.92
N VAL A 422 -7.59 2.66 -38.04
CA VAL A 422 -7.32 2.62 -36.61
C VAL A 422 -7.59 1.24 -36.02
N ARG A 423 -6.63 0.71 -35.28
CA ARG A 423 -6.69 -0.66 -34.75
C ARG A 423 -7.20 -0.70 -33.31
N TRP A 424 -8.16 -1.58 -33.03
CA TRP A 424 -8.68 -1.90 -31.70
C TRP A 424 -8.74 -3.41 -31.51
N GLY A 425 -7.75 -3.96 -30.81
CA GLY A 425 -7.61 -5.41 -30.64
C GLY A 425 -7.47 -6.14 -31.98
N GLU A 426 -8.45 -6.97 -32.30
CA GLU A 426 -8.52 -7.79 -33.53
C GLU A 426 -9.29 -7.10 -34.67
N VAL A 427 -9.86 -5.91 -34.42
CA VAL A 427 -10.62 -5.15 -35.41
C VAL A 427 -9.80 -3.94 -35.86
N THR A 428 -9.87 -3.63 -37.16
CA THR A 428 -9.36 -2.37 -37.73
C THR A 428 -10.53 -1.58 -38.29
N PHE A 429 -10.68 -0.35 -37.81
CA PHE A 429 -11.68 0.62 -38.26
C PHE A 429 -11.13 1.41 -39.44
N TYR A 430 -11.92 1.49 -40.50
CA TYR A 430 -11.71 2.34 -41.68
C TYR A 430 -12.89 3.32 -41.77
N GLN A 431 -12.79 4.35 -42.62
CA GLN A 431 -13.91 5.29 -42.80
C GLN A 431 -15.15 4.63 -43.39
N ASP A 432 -14.96 3.59 -44.21
CA ASP A 432 -15.98 2.86 -44.94
C ASP A 432 -16.46 1.59 -44.24
N GLY A 433 -15.87 1.20 -43.11
CA GLY A 433 -16.29 0.00 -42.39
C GLY A 433 -15.29 -0.51 -41.36
N LEU A 434 -15.52 -1.73 -40.88
CA LEU A 434 -14.65 -2.42 -39.93
C LEU A 434 -14.19 -3.74 -40.54
N ARG A 435 -12.91 -4.07 -40.42
CA ARG A 435 -12.37 -5.37 -40.86
C ARG A 435 -11.87 -6.15 -39.66
N HIS A 436 -12.33 -7.39 -39.55
CA HIS A 436 -11.86 -8.33 -38.54
C HIS A 436 -10.59 -9.02 -39.03
N ARG A 437 -9.54 -9.01 -38.22
CA ARG A 437 -8.30 -9.74 -38.49
C ARG A 437 -8.28 -10.98 -37.62
N PRO A 438 -8.51 -12.18 -38.18
CA PRO A 438 -8.46 -13.41 -37.40
C PRO A 438 -7.08 -13.57 -36.74
N LYS A 439 -7.08 -13.96 -35.47
CA LYS A 439 -5.87 -14.19 -34.66
C LYS A 439 -5.02 -15.37 -35.15
N ASN A 440 -5.55 -16.18 -36.05
CA ASN A 440 -4.92 -17.41 -36.48
C ASN A 440 -3.92 -17.14 -37.61
N PHE A 441 -2.69 -17.62 -37.44
CA PHE A 441 -1.61 -17.60 -38.44
C PHE A 441 -2.01 -18.20 -39.81
N TRP A 442 -3.15 -18.90 -39.87
CA TRP A 442 -3.69 -19.60 -41.05
C TRP A 442 -5.08 -19.14 -41.50
N GLY A 443 -5.68 -18.11 -40.88
CA GLY A 443 -7.01 -17.64 -41.26
C GLY A 443 -6.96 -16.58 -42.37
N ARG A 444 -7.62 -16.82 -43.50
CA ARG A 444 -7.87 -15.76 -44.49
C ARG A 444 -8.76 -14.68 -43.87
N PRO A 445 -8.48 -13.38 -44.10
CA PRO A 445 -9.35 -12.31 -43.63
C PRO A 445 -10.74 -12.46 -44.27
N GLN A 446 -11.79 -12.36 -43.45
CA GLN A 446 -13.18 -12.24 -43.90
C GLN A 446 -13.58 -10.78 -43.74
N ASP A 447 -14.02 -10.14 -44.82
CA ASP A 447 -14.64 -8.82 -44.76
C ASP A 447 -16.05 -8.97 -44.15
N LEU A 448 -16.37 -8.13 -43.16
CA LEU A 448 -17.65 -8.11 -42.44
C LEU A 448 -18.53 -6.97 -42.92
#